data_AF-A0A928X7E4-F1
#
_entry.id   AF-A0A928X7E4-F1
#
_cell.length_a   1.000
_cell.length_b   1.000
_cell.length_c   1.000
_cell.angle_alpha   90.00
_cell.angle_beta   90.00
_cell.angle_gamma   90.00
#
_symmetry.space_group_name_H-M   'P 1'
#
loop_
_entity.id
_entity.type
_entity.pdbx_description
1 polymer ?
#
loop_
_entity_poly.entity_id
_entity_poly.type
_entity_poly.pdbx_seq_one_letter_code
_entity_poly.pdbx_strand_id
1 'polypeptide(L)'
;MKSELNQIDKKKYKMNIKQLLEPKPGMVNKAKRFLKEIIAISFWIYVFVKLFVFDLDVFLVNRFAPEYIWLTNLKFFIILAVLAIIWLVSKNKNIFFWSMYIIFYPAILFFWKFFFYFLNKKLVFAFASINALISFFISIKYNFIIIATFIISLAIIFYFSNVIIIWCAIFALSMLLFVIYVHRLLLIFKPAAIFQLYSKIFSAMREHAQSSFVLDENMKAQPIEKLDQKQLEKWTANLQTAVLFNRICLFVAKKLKNYQNSGLNIISYVLTLLLLVIFTTISFTFINYGLYKINNNFFDISISNTPSLFIFFYYSFNNLLFNSIQEIQPIVPITQTVFMLESFFALFLIVIFVSLLLTVKSKRHSDELDKTIGKINEEGNSLEKLIAAEYNLDIESAIRELDRLKAGLVAFIYKLSKNIQ
;
A
#
# COMPACT_ATOMS: atom_id res chain seq x y z
N MET A 1 -23.11 7.91 -57.32
CA MET A 1 -23.51 6.53 -56.97
C MET A 1 -22.40 5.48 -57.15
N LYS A 2 -21.85 5.21 -58.35
CA LYS A 2 -20.73 4.23 -58.51
C LYS A 2 -19.41 4.63 -57.80
N SER A 3 -19.13 5.93 -57.61
CA SER A 3 -17.94 6.40 -56.90
C SER A 3 -18.03 6.28 -55.37
N GLU A 4 -19.23 6.38 -54.80
CA GLU A 4 -19.46 6.29 -53.34
C GLU A 4 -19.42 4.85 -52.85
N LEU A 5 -19.96 3.89 -53.62
CA LEU A 5 -19.86 2.46 -53.33
C LEU A 5 -18.40 1.99 -53.25
N ASN A 6 -17.53 2.49 -54.14
CA ASN A 6 -16.10 2.16 -54.13
C ASN A 6 -15.32 2.75 -52.94
N GLN A 7 -15.78 3.87 -52.36
CA GLN A 7 -15.17 4.44 -51.16
C GLN A 7 -15.59 3.69 -49.89
N ILE A 8 -16.84 3.22 -49.82
CA ILE A 8 -17.35 2.43 -48.70
C ILE A 8 -16.60 1.09 -48.60
N ASP A 9 -16.39 0.41 -49.73
CA ASP A 9 -15.67 -0.87 -49.75
C ASP A 9 -14.18 -0.73 -49.40
N LYS A 10 -13.49 0.30 -49.90
CA LYS A 10 -12.09 0.57 -49.49
C LYS A 10 -11.96 0.89 -48.00
N LYS A 11 -12.94 1.60 -47.41
CA LYS A 11 -12.93 1.94 -45.98
C LYS A 11 -13.20 0.70 -45.13
N LYS A 12 -14.14 -0.16 -45.53
CA LYS A 12 -14.46 -1.43 -44.86
C LYS A 12 -13.29 -2.42 -44.95
N TYR A 13 -12.60 -2.48 -46.09
CA TYR A 13 -11.42 -3.33 -46.27
C TYR A 13 -10.22 -2.87 -45.43
N LYS A 14 -9.94 -1.55 -45.37
CA LYS A 14 -8.91 -0.99 -44.48
C LYS A 14 -9.22 -1.22 -43.00
N MET A 15 -10.49 -1.18 -42.60
CA MET A 15 -10.90 -1.42 -41.22
C MET A 15 -10.69 -2.90 -40.80
N ASN A 16 -10.97 -3.85 -41.71
CA ASN A 16 -10.72 -5.28 -41.47
C ASN A 16 -9.23 -5.63 -41.40
N ILE A 17 -8.38 -5.04 -42.23
CA ILE A 17 -6.91 -5.28 -42.17
C ILE A 17 -6.33 -4.76 -40.86
N LYS A 18 -6.79 -3.60 -40.37
CA LYS A 18 -6.31 -3.05 -39.11
C LYS A 18 -6.72 -3.92 -37.91
N GLN A 19 -7.92 -4.49 -37.92
CA GLN A 19 -8.36 -5.45 -36.89
C GLN A 19 -7.65 -6.81 -36.96
N LEU A 20 -7.15 -7.22 -38.13
CA LEU A 20 -6.38 -8.45 -38.31
C LEU A 20 -4.91 -8.31 -37.90
N LEU A 21 -4.33 -7.11 -38.01
CA LEU A 21 -2.94 -6.83 -37.67
C LEU A 21 -2.74 -6.38 -36.21
N GLU A 22 -3.79 -5.90 -35.54
CA GLU A 22 -3.71 -5.58 -34.12
C GLU A 22 -3.75 -6.89 -33.30
N PRO A 23 -2.68 -7.23 -32.54
CA PRO A 23 -2.64 -8.46 -31.78
C PRO A 23 -3.80 -8.48 -30.78
N LYS A 24 -4.59 -9.58 -30.77
CA LYS A 24 -5.73 -9.74 -29.86
C LYS A 24 -5.31 -9.31 -28.45
N PRO A 25 -6.01 -8.34 -27.81
CA PRO A 25 -5.56 -7.68 -26.58
C PRO A 25 -5.25 -8.66 -25.43
N GLY A 26 -5.84 -9.86 -25.45
CA GLY A 26 -5.54 -10.92 -24.50
C GLY A 26 -4.12 -11.53 -24.62
N MET A 27 -3.53 -11.60 -25.81
CA MET A 27 -2.23 -12.26 -26.01
C MET A 27 -1.07 -11.39 -25.50
N VAL A 28 -1.12 -10.08 -25.76
CA VAL A 28 -0.13 -9.11 -25.25
C VAL A 28 -0.12 -9.07 -23.72
N ASN A 29 -1.31 -9.09 -23.10
CA ASN A 29 -1.41 -9.07 -21.63
C ASN A 29 -0.90 -10.36 -20.98
N LYS A 30 -1.16 -11.52 -21.60
CA LYS A 30 -0.60 -12.81 -21.15
C LYS A 30 0.92 -12.83 -21.26
N ALA A 31 1.47 -12.40 -22.39
CA ALA A 31 2.92 -12.32 -22.59
C ALA A 31 3.61 -11.39 -21.59
N LYS A 32 3.03 -10.20 -21.33
CA LYS A 32 3.53 -9.27 -20.30
C LYS A 32 3.53 -9.88 -18.90
N ARG A 33 2.47 -10.62 -18.54
CA ARG A 33 2.38 -11.30 -17.24
C ARG A 33 3.45 -12.39 -17.10
N PHE A 34 3.60 -13.22 -18.13
CA PHE A 34 4.59 -14.29 -18.14
C PHE A 34 6.02 -13.75 -18.06
N LEU A 35 6.34 -12.70 -18.83
CA LEU A 35 7.62 -12.02 -18.76
C LEU A 35 7.90 -11.46 -17.35
N LYS A 36 6.89 -10.86 -16.72
CA LYS A 36 6.99 -10.34 -15.35
C LYS A 36 7.32 -11.44 -14.33
N GLU A 37 6.66 -12.59 -14.44
CA GLU A 37 6.88 -13.74 -13.57
C GLU A 37 8.29 -14.33 -13.78
N ILE A 38 8.76 -14.47 -15.02
CA ILE A 38 10.13 -14.90 -15.33
C ILE A 38 11.15 -13.96 -14.69
N ILE A 39 11.02 -12.64 -14.90
CA ILE A 39 11.95 -11.66 -14.34
C ILE A 39 11.99 -11.75 -12.81
N ALA A 40 10.83 -11.89 -12.16
CA ALA A 40 10.76 -12.00 -10.70
C ALA A 40 11.43 -13.29 -10.18
N ILE A 41 11.19 -14.42 -10.85
CA ILE A 41 11.81 -15.71 -10.50
C ILE A 41 13.33 -15.63 -10.70
N SER A 42 13.80 -15.14 -11.85
CA SER A 42 15.24 -14.98 -12.13
C SER A 42 15.92 -14.05 -11.12
N PHE A 43 15.28 -12.94 -10.77
CA PHE A 43 15.79 -12.01 -9.75
C PHE A 43 15.96 -12.72 -8.39
N TRP A 44 14.97 -13.48 -7.94
CA TRP A 44 15.05 -14.16 -6.64
C TRP A 44 15.98 -15.38 -6.65
N ILE A 45 16.13 -16.08 -7.77
CA ILE A 45 17.18 -17.10 -7.93
C ILE A 45 18.55 -16.46 -7.78
N TYR A 46 18.80 -15.30 -8.42
CA TYR A 46 20.05 -14.56 -8.25
C TYR A 46 20.29 -14.17 -6.78
N VAL A 47 19.27 -13.61 -6.10
CA VAL A 47 19.37 -13.27 -4.68
C VAL A 47 19.67 -14.49 -3.82
N PHE A 48 19.03 -15.63 -4.09
CA PHE A 48 19.25 -16.88 -3.37
C PHE A 48 20.66 -17.44 -3.57
N VAL A 49 21.13 -17.52 -4.82
CA VAL A 49 22.49 -17.97 -5.14
C VAL A 49 23.52 -17.09 -4.46
N LYS A 50 23.30 -15.78 -4.46
CA LYS A 50 24.18 -14.81 -3.81
C LYS A 50 24.24 -14.98 -2.29
N LEU A 51 23.09 -15.19 -1.63
CA LEU A 51 23.03 -15.31 -0.18
C LEU A 51 23.53 -16.66 0.36
N PHE A 52 23.38 -17.74 -0.41
CA PHE A 52 23.62 -19.10 0.11
C PHE A 52 24.74 -19.88 -0.59
N VAL A 53 25.07 -19.55 -1.84
CA VAL A 53 25.99 -20.36 -2.65
C VAL A 53 27.31 -19.64 -2.90
N PHE A 54 27.26 -18.46 -3.51
CA PHE A 54 28.46 -17.78 -3.97
C PHE A 54 28.24 -16.27 -4.21
N ASP A 55 29.16 -15.45 -3.70
CA ASP A 55 29.21 -14.00 -3.97
C ASP A 55 29.75 -13.71 -5.38
N LEU A 56 28.93 -14.00 -6.39
CA LEU A 56 29.26 -13.83 -7.80
C LEU A 56 29.79 -12.42 -8.12
N ASP A 57 29.20 -11.40 -7.51
CA ASP A 57 29.58 -10.00 -7.76
C ASP A 57 30.93 -9.64 -7.15
N VAL A 58 31.23 -10.11 -5.93
CA VAL A 58 32.56 -9.91 -5.32
C VAL A 58 33.63 -10.63 -6.13
N PHE A 59 33.35 -11.87 -6.59
CA PHE A 59 34.27 -12.62 -7.45
C PHE A 59 34.56 -11.90 -8.77
N LEU A 60 33.51 -11.42 -9.46
CA LEU A 60 33.68 -10.70 -10.73
C LEU A 60 34.44 -9.39 -10.53
N VAL A 61 34.11 -8.59 -9.51
CA VAL A 61 34.82 -7.33 -9.24
C VAL A 61 36.27 -7.59 -8.83
N ASN A 62 36.54 -8.58 -7.99
CA ASN A 62 37.90 -8.94 -7.61
C ASN A 62 38.74 -9.41 -8.82
N ARG A 63 38.12 -10.10 -9.79
CA ARG A 63 38.81 -10.60 -10.98
C ARG A 63 39.09 -9.52 -12.02
N PHE A 64 38.13 -8.64 -12.28
CA PHE A 64 38.21 -7.67 -13.39
C PHE A 64 38.56 -6.25 -12.96
N ALA A 65 38.25 -5.85 -11.72
CA ALA A 65 38.37 -4.47 -11.26
C ALA A 65 38.60 -4.39 -9.72
N PRO A 66 39.71 -4.97 -9.21
CA PRO A 66 39.92 -5.13 -7.77
C PRO A 66 39.98 -3.80 -7.00
N GLU A 67 40.37 -2.70 -7.66
CA GLU A 67 40.38 -1.36 -7.07
C GLU A 67 38.99 -0.88 -6.60
N TYR A 68 37.92 -1.48 -7.14
CA TYR A 68 36.53 -1.10 -6.85
C TYR A 68 35.82 -2.06 -5.88
N ILE A 69 36.55 -2.96 -5.20
CA ILE A 69 35.95 -3.90 -4.24
C ILE A 69 35.15 -3.16 -3.16
N TRP A 70 35.59 -1.97 -2.73
CA TRP A 70 34.87 -1.16 -1.74
C TRP A 70 33.44 -0.78 -2.18
N LEU A 71 33.18 -0.63 -3.48
CA LEU A 71 31.82 -0.37 -3.99
C LEU A 71 30.89 -1.56 -3.79
N THR A 72 31.43 -2.79 -3.75
CA THR A 72 30.62 -4.00 -3.52
C THR A 72 30.03 -4.03 -2.11
N ASN A 73 30.67 -3.38 -1.12
CA ASN A 73 30.12 -3.19 0.22
C ASN A 73 28.95 -2.19 0.23
N LEU A 74 28.91 -1.26 -0.72
CA LEU A 74 27.88 -0.23 -0.85
C LEU A 74 26.77 -0.59 -1.85
N LYS A 75 26.86 -1.74 -2.53
CA LYS A 75 25.94 -2.14 -3.62
C LYS A 75 24.46 -2.03 -3.26
N PHE A 76 24.09 -2.42 -2.04
CA PHE A 76 22.70 -2.36 -1.57
C PHE A 76 22.20 -0.91 -1.51
N PHE A 77 23.01 -0.01 -0.94
CA PHE A 77 22.68 1.42 -0.84
C PHE A 77 22.61 2.09 -2.21
N ILE A 78 23.52 1.73 -3.13
CA ILE A 78 23.52 2.24 -4.51
C ILE A 78 22.23 1.80 -5.24
N ILE A 79 21.87 0.51 -5.17
CA ILE A 79 20.62 0.01 -5.78
C ILE A 79 19.41 0.72 -5.17
N LEU A 80 19.38 0.88 -3.85
CA LEU A 80 18.30 1.56 -3.15
C LEU A 80 18.18 3.03 -3.58
N ALA A 81 19.31 3.74 -3.71
CA ALA A 81 19.36 5.13 -4.18
C ALA A 81 18.86 5.26 -5.63
N VAL A 82 19.34 4.39 -6.53
CA VAL A 82 18.91 4.37 -7.93
C VAL A 82 17.41 4.10 -8.03
N LEU A 83 16.89 3.12 -7.29
CA LEU A 83 15.44 2.85 -7.25
C LEU A 83 14.65 4.04 -6.71
N ALA A 84 15.15 4.70 -5.66
CA ALA A 84 14.51 5.87 -5.08
C ALA A 84 14.44 7.02 -6.10
N ILE A 85 15.53 7.28 -6.82
CA ILE A 85 15.58 8.30 -7.89
C ILE A 85 14.65 7.93 -9.04
N ILE A 86 14.69 6.69 -9.52
CA ILE A 86 13.80 6.22 -10.60
C ILE A 86 12.34 6.41 -10.17
N TRP A 87 11.98 6.06 -8.94
CA TRP A 87 10.60 6.22 -8.46
C TRP A 87 10.24 7.68 -8.20
N LEU A 88 11.18 8.51 -7.76
CA LEU A 88 10.96 9.94 -7.57
C LEU A 88 10.64 10.61 -8.92
N VAL A 89 11.49 10.39 -9.92
CA VAL A 89 11.42 10.99 -11.26
C VAL A 89 10.30 10.37 -12.10
N SER A 90 10.10 9.05 -12.01
CA SER A 90 9.05 8.38 -12.76
C SER A 90 7.68 8.71 -12.18
N LYS A 91 6.86 9.35 -13.01
CA LYS A 91 5.41 9.50 -12.76
C LYS A 91 4.62 8.25 -13.19
N ASN A 92 5.29 7.22 -13.74
CA ASN A 92 4.64 6.04 -14.27
C ASN A 92 4.34 5.01 -13.16
N LYS A 93 3.06 4.92 -12.78
CA LYS A 93 2.57 3.96 -11.78
C LYS A 93 2.89 2.51 -12.16
N ASN A 94 2.98 2.18 -13.45
CA ASN A 94 3.24 0.81 -13.88
C ASN A 94 4.66 0.37 -13.52
N ILE A 95 5.66 1.22 -13.70
CA ILE A 95 7.05 0.91 -13.33
C ILE A 95 7.13 0.62 -11.84
N PHE A 96 6.48 1.46 -11.03
CA PHE A 96 6.39 1.28 -9.58
C PHE A 96 5.77 -0.09 -9.20
N PHE A 97 4.60 -0.43 -9.75
CA PHE A 97 3.94 -1.72 -9.46
C PHE A 97 4.71 -2.93 -9.99
N TRP A 98 5.49 -2.78 -11.07
CA TRP A 98 6.37 -3.83 -11.57
C TRP A 98 7.52 -4.09 -10.62
N SER A 99 8.24 -3.04 -10.22
CA SER A 99 9.35 -3.16 -9.27
C SER A 99 8.87 -3.71 -7.92
N MET A 100 7.74 -3.22 -7.40
CA MET A 100 7.16 -3.73 -6.15
C MET A 100 6.80 -5.21 -6.24
N TYR A 101 6.23 -5.66 -7.35
CA TYR A 101 5.92 -7.08 -7.53
C TYR A 101 7.19 -7.95 -7.51
N ILE A 102 8.26 -7.52 -8.16
CA ILE A 102 9.53 -8.26 -8.20
C ILE A 102 10.14 -8.31 -6.78
N ILE A 103 10.23 -7.17 -6.10
CA ILE A 103 10.82 -7.07 -4.75
C ILE A 103 10.00 -7.88 -3.74
N PHE A 104 8.67 -7.84 -3.80
CA PHE A 104 7.81 -8.53 -2.84
C PHE A 104 7.36 -9.91 -3.32
N TYR A 105 7.94 -10.50 -4.37
CA TYR A 105 7.43 -11.73 -4.97
C TYR A 105 7.29 -12.91 -3.98
N PRO A 106 8.32 -13.29 -3.19
CA PRO A 106 8.19 -14.35 -2.19
C PRO A 106 7.16 -13.99 -1.13
N ALA A 107 7.20 -12.75 -0.64
CA ALA A 107 6.24 -12.27 0.35
C ALA A 107 4.80 -12.40 -0.17
N ILE A 108 4.52 -11.99 -1.40
CA ILE A 108 3.20 -12.13 -2.03
C ILE A 108 2.76 -13.61 -2.03
N LEU A 109 3.63 -14.55 -2.39
CA LEU A 109 3.32 -15.98 -2.39
C LEU A 109 3.01 -16.52 -0.98
N PHE A 110 3.80 -16.14 0.02
CA PHE A 110 3.59 -16.57 1.41
C PHE A 110 2.35 -15.90 2.04
N PHE A 111 2.24 -14.57 1.90
CA PHE A 111 1.15 -13.79 2.46
C PHE A 111 -0.19 -14.15 1.84
N TRP A 112 -0.26 -14.56 0.56
CA TRP A 112 -1.52 -14.98 -0.05
C TRP A 112 -2.19 -16.12 0.73
N LYS A 113 -1.42 -17.15 1.10
CA LYS A 113 -1.94 -18.28 1.89
C LYS A 113 -2.33 -17.87 3.31
N PHE A 114 -1.47 -17.10 3.97
CA PHE A 114 -1.72 -16.62 5.33
C PHE A 114 -2.94 -15.71 5.42
N PHE A 115 -3.10 -14.82 4.44
CA PHE A 115 -4.21 -13.87 4.36
C PHE A 115 -5.56 -14.58 4.28
N PHE A 116 -5.71 -15.62 3.45
CA PHE A 116 -6.96 -16.40 3.41
C PHE A 116 -7.25 -17.16 4.70
N TYR A 117 -6.21 -17.66 5.38
CA TYR A 117 -6.40 -18.31 6.67
C TYR A 117 -6.99 -17.35 7.72
N PHE A 118 -6.48 -16.12 7.79
CA PHE A 118 -6.96 -15.10 8.73
C PHE A 118 -8.34 -14.55 8.39
N LEU A 119 -8.65 -14.40 7.10
CA LEU A 119 -9.96 -13.95 6.62
C LEU A 119 -11.12 -14.84 7.12
N ASN A 120 -10.85 -16.12 7.37
CA ASN A 120 -11.88 -17.07 7.78
C ASN A 120 -12.26 -16.99 9.28
N LYS A 121 -11.39 -16.48 10.17
CA LYS A 121 -11.59 -16.57 11.63
C LYS A 121 -12.10 -15.27 12.28
N LYS A 122 -11.61 -14.11 11.86
CA LYS A 122 -11.97 -12.81 12.48
C LYS A 122 -12.14 -11.72 11.42
N LEU A 123 -13.34 -11.61 10.87
CA LEU A 123 -13.65 -10.68 9.78
C LEU A 123 -13.30 -9.23 10.12
N VAL A 124 -13.55 -8.76 11.34
CA VAL A 124 -13.22 -7.37 11.75
C VAL A 124 -11.71 -7.11 11.67
N PHE A 125 -10.89 -8.05 12.14
CA PHE A 125 -9.43 -7.95 12.05
C PHE A 125 -8.94 -8.03 10.60
N ALA A 126 -9.60 -8.82 9.76
CA ALA A 126 -9.30 -8.88 8.33
C ALA A 126 -9.56 -7.53 7.65
N PHE A 127 -10.68 -6.86 7.96
CA PHE A 127 -10.94 -5.50 7.46
C PHE A 127 -9.90 -4.50 7.96
N ALA A 128 -9.52 -4.55 9.24
CA ALA A 128 -8.45 -3.71 9.77
C ALA A 128 -7.11 -3.95 9.05
N SER A 129 -6.77 -5.21 8.78
CA SER A 129 -5.57 -5.60 8.05
C SER A 129 -5.60 -5.15 6.60
N ILE A 130 -6.73 -5.32 5.92
CA ILE A 130 -6.93 -4.82 4.54
C ILE A 130 -6.79 -3.31 4.51
N ASN A 131 -7.40 -2.61 5.46
CA ASN A 131 -7.31 -1.15 5.57
C ASN A 131 -5.87 -0.70 5.77
N ALA A 132 -5.12 -1.37 6.66
CA ALA A 132 -3.70 -1.11 6.86
C ALA A 132 -2.86 -1.37 5.61
N LEU A 133 -3.11 -2.48 4.90
CA LEU A 133 -2.43 -2.80 3.64
C LEU A 133 -2.72 -1.76 2.56
N ILE A 134 -3.98 -1.40 2.36
CA ILE A 134 -4.39 -0.36 1.40
C ILE A 134 -3.71 0.98 1.75
N SER A 135 -3.73 1.38 3.02
CA SER A 135 -3.06 2.60 3.49
C SER A 135 -1.56 2.58 3.21
N PHE A 136 -0.92 1.43 3.44
CA PHE A 136 0.49 1.21 3.16
C PHE A 136 0.77 1.38 1.65
N PHE A 137 -0.01 0.74 0.78
CA PHE A 137 0.15 0.83 -0.68
C PHE A 137 -0.21 2.19 -1.27
N ILE A 138 -1.09 2.97 -0.64
CA ILE A 138 -1.34 4.36 -1.08
C ILE A 138 -0.11 5.23 -0.82
N SER A 139 0.58 5.00 0.29
CA SER A 139 1.70 5.84 0.76
C SER A 139 3.07 5.29 0.41
N ILE A 140 3.12 4.16 -0.29
CA ILE A 140 4.33 3.35 -0.48
C ILE A 140 5.46 4.08 -1.21
N LYS A 141 5.15 4.93 -2.21
CA LYS A 141 6.17 5.73 -2.92
C LYS A 141 6.85 6.70 -1.96
N TYR A 142 6.05 7.41 -1.16
CA TYR A 142 6.55 8.33 -0.14
C TYR A 142 7.37 7.58 0.93
N ASN A 143 6.81 6.51 1.49
CA ASN A 143 7.48 5.70 2.52
C ASN A 143 8.81 5.13 2.01
N PHE A 144 8.87 4.66 0.77
CA PHE A 144 10.09 4.13 0.19
C PHE A 144 11.17 5.21 0.03
N ILE A 145 10.82 6.40 -0.46
CA ILE A 145 11.77 7.52 -0.59
C ILE A 145 12.31 7.89 0.80
N ILE A 146 11.44 8.02 1.79
CA ILE A 146 11.83 8.34 3.17
C ILE A 146 12.78 7.27 3.73
N ILE A 147 12.41 5.98 3.63
CA ILE A 147 13.24 4.88 4.14
C ILE A 147 14.58 4.82 3.38
N ALA A 148 14.59 5.02 2.07
CA ALA A 148 15.82 5.03 1.28
C ALA A 148 16.76 6.16 1.70
N THR A 149 16.27 7.40 1.76
CA THR A 149 17.07 8.55 2.21
C THR A 149 17.57 8.36 3.64
N PHE A 150 16.73 7.83 4.53
CA PHE A 150 17.12 7.50 5.90
C PHE A 150 18.28 6.50 5.93
N ILE A 151 18.11 5.33 5.31
CA ILE A 151 19.11 4.25 5.28
C ILE A 151 20.42 4.71 4.63
N ILE A 152 20.35 5.47 3.53
CA ILE A 152 21.54 6.03 2.86
C ILE A 152 22.29 6.97 3.81
N SER A 153 21.57 7.85 4.52
CA SER A 153 22.20 8.77 5.45
C SER A 153 22.84 8.04 6.63
N LEU A 154 22.20 6.99 7.16
CA LEU A 154 22.79 6.13 8.19
C LEU A 154 24.09 5.48 7.70
N ALA A 155 24.06 4.92 6.49
CA ALA A 155 25.23 4.28 5.89
C ALA A 155 26.37 5.28 5.70
N ILE A 156 26.06 6.49 5.25
CA ILE A 156 27.05 7.56 5.09
C ILE A 156 27.74 7.87 6.43
N ILE A 157 26.96 8.09 7.49
CA ILE A 157 27.49 8.38 8.83
C ILE A 157 28.35 7.22 9.35
N PHE A 158 27.91 5.98 9.13
CA PHE A 158 28.62 4.80 9.63
C PHE A 158 29.95 4.57 8.91
N TYR A 159 29.95 4.58 7.58
CA TYR A 159 31.10 4.14 6.78
C TYR A 159 32.11 5.24 6.43
N PHE A 160 31.69 6.50 6.28
CA PHE A 160 32.58 7.56 5.80
C PHE A 160 33.18 8.36 6.94
N SER A 161 34.45 8.74 6.81
CA SER A 161 35.17 9.62 7.76
C SER A 161 35.28 11.07 7.28
N ASN A 162 34.85 11.36 6.05
CA ASN A 162 34.91 12.71 5.50
C ASN A 162 33.86 13.61 6.18
N VAL A 163 34.33 14.66 6.84
CA VAL A 163 33.52 15.60 7.63
C VAL A 163 32.38 16.23 6.82
N ILE A 164 32.65 16.65 5.58
CA ILE A 164 31.65 17.31 4.72
C ILE A 164 30.52 16.34 4.38
N ILE A 165 30.87 15.10 4.04
CA ILE A 165 29.91 14.05 3.69
C ILE A 165 29.03 13.69 4.90
N ILE A 166 29.61 13.62 6.10
CA ILE A 166 28.85 13.37 7.34
C ILE A 166 27.89 14.54 7.63
N TRP A 167 28.32 15.80 7.49
CA TRP A 167 27.44 16.97 7.63
C TRP A 167 26.25 16.92 6.69
N CYS A 168 26.47 16.59 5.41
CA CYS A 168 25.40 16.43 4.43
C CYS A 168 24.39 15.36 4.86
N ALA A 169 24.86 14.22 5.41
CA ALA A 169 23.98 13.16 5.91
C ALA A 169 23.20 13.57 7.16
N ILE A 170 23.83 14.28 8.11
CA ILE A 170 23.16 14.84 9.29
C ILE A 170 22.05 15.82 8.89
N PHE A 171 22.35 16.72 7.94
CA PHE A 171 21.38 17.67 7.42
C PHE A 171 20.22 16.96 6.72
N ALA A 172 20.51 15.95 5.89
CA ALA A 172 19.49 15.16 5.21
C ALA A 172 18.57 14.42 6.19
N LEU A 173 19.12 13.80 7.25
CA LEU A 173 18.32 13.16 8.32
C LEU A 173 17.43 14.15 9.07
N SER A 174 17.98 15.33 9.39
CA SER A 174 17.24 16.38 10.11
C SER A 174 16.06 16.90 9.27
N MET A 175 16.31 17.20 7.98
CA MET A 175 15.26 17.59 7.04
C MET A 175 14.22 16.48 6.85
N LEU A 176 14.66 15.23 6.75
CA LEU A 176 13.78 14.08 6.60
C LEU A 176 12.85 13.92 7.81
N LEU A 177 13.37 14.03 9.04
CA LEU A 177 12.57 14.06 10.25
C LEU A 177 11.52 15.17 10.21
N PHE A 178 11.95 16.40 9.89
CA PHE A 178 11.03 17.54 9.80
C PHE A 178 9.89 17.29 8.81
N VAL A 179 10.21 16.79 7.61
CA VAL A 179 9.22 16.43 6.59
C VAL A 179 8.25 15.36 7.08
N ILE A 180 8.73 14.33 7.80
CA ILE A 180 7.87 13.29 8.36
C ILE A 180 6.89 13.88 9.38
N TYR A 181 7.37 14.74 10.30
CA TYR A 181 6.51 15.34 11.31
C TYR A 181 5.46 16.26 10.70
N VAL A 182 5.85 17.14 9.78
CA VAL A 182 4.91 18.00 9.06
C VAL A 182 3.90 17.16 8.29
N HIS A 183 4.35 16.13 7.58
CA HIS A 183 3.46 15.23 6.86
C HIS A 183 2.48 14.51 7.78
N ARG A 184 2.95 13.99 8.93
CA ARG A 184 2.11 13.33 9.94
C ARG A 184 1.08 14.28 10.52
N LEU A 185 1.47 15.51 10.86
CA LEU A 185 0.54 16.54 11.34
C LEU A 185 -0.54 16.85 10.29
N LEU A 186 -0.15 17.00 9.02
CA LEU A 186 -1.10 17.24 7.92
C LEU A 186 -2.05 16.05 7.69
N LEU A 187 -1.60 14.82 7.90
CA LEU A 187 -2.43 13.63 7.77
C LEU A 187 -3.52 13.54 8.84
N ILE A 188 -3.31 14.09 10.04
CA ILE A 188 -4.33 14.12 11.11
C ILE A 188 -5.55 14.94 10.67
N PHE A 189 -5.32 16.04 9.95
CA PHE A 189 -6.39 16.93 9.49
C PHE A 189 -7.03 16.51 8.17
N LYS A 190 -6.40 15.58 7.43
CA LYS A 190 -6.91 15.14 6.13
C LYS A 190 -7.99 14.06 6.32
N PRO A 191 -9.09 14.13 5.54
CA PRO A 191 -10.06 13.06 5.49
C PRO A 191 -9.37 11.76 5.09
N ALA A 192 -9.80 10.64 5.66
CA ALA A 192 -9.17 9.35 5.40
C ALA A 192 -9.38 8.97 3.92
N ALA A 193 -8.32 9.11 3.12
CA ALA A 193 -8.34 8.81 1.68
C ALA A 193 -8.86 7.40 1.36
N ILE A 194 -8.72 6.49 2.32
CA ILE A 194 -9.17 5.10 2.20
C ILE A 194 -10.69 5.00 2.12
N PHE A 195 -11.44 5.83 2.84
CA PHE A 195 -12.91 5.80 2.79
C PHE A 195 -13.45 6.27 1.44
N GLN A 196 -12.79 7.26 0.84
CA GLN A 196 -13.11 7.68 -0.52
C GLN A 196 -12.75 6.60 -1.54
N LEU A 197 -11.64 5.89 -1.31
CA LEU A 197 -11.20 4.80 -2.17
C LEU A 197 -12.23 3.66 -2.21
N TYR A 198 -12.82 3.28 -1.07
CA TYR A 198 -13.89 2.27 -1.07
C TYR A 198 -15.06 2.68 -1.95
N SER A 199 -15.57 3.90 -1.80
CA SER A 199 -16.69 4.37 -2.64
C SER A 199 -16.36 4.35 -4.14
N LYS A 200 -15.13 4.75 -4.52
CA LYS A 200 -14.65 4.71 -5.91
C LYS A 200 -14.49 3.30 -6.45
N ILE A 201 -14.02 2.36 -5.61
CA ILE A 201 -13.87 0.96 -5.99
C ILE A 201 -15.25 0.36 -6.29
N PHE A 202 -16.23 0.57 -5.41
CA PHE A 202 -17.58 0.05 -5.62
C PHE A 202 -18.29 0.70 -6.81
N SER A 203 -18.16 2.02 -7.01
CA SER A 203 -18.72 2.68 -8.18
C SER A 203 -18.09 2.19 -9.48
N ALA A 204 -16.76 2.07 -9.54
CA ALA A 204 -16.05 1.58 -10.71
C ALA A 204 -16.36 0.10 -11.01
N MET A 205 -16.48 -0.74 -9.98
CA MET A 205 -16.89 -2.13 -10.17
C MET A 205 -18.33 -2.21 -10.68
N ARG A 206 -19.24 -1.35 -10.21
CA ARG A 206 -20.60 -1.27 -10.74
C ARG A 206 -20.60 -0.85 -12.21
N GLU A 207 -19.90 0.21 -12.58
CA GLU A 207 -19.81 0.67 -13.97
C GLU A 207 -19.30 -0.45 -14.90
N HIS A 208 -18.28 -1.20 -14.45
CA HIS A 208 -17.74 -2.31 -15.24
C HIS A 208 -18.69 -3.52 -15.30
N ALA A 209 -19.45 -3.77 -14.23
CA ALA A 209 -20.35 -4.91 -14.14
C ALA A 209 -21.78 -4.62 -14.64
N GLN A 210 -22.13 -3.36 -14.91
CA GLN A 210 -23.47 -2.96 -15.33
C GLN A 210 -23.94 -3.69 -16.59
N SER A 211 -23.05 -3.88 -17.57
CA SER A 211 -23.35 -4.65 -18.79
C SER A 211 -23.62 -6.13 -18.51
N SER A 212 -23.12 -6.66 -17.39
CA SER A 212 -23.35 -8.03 -16.93
C SER A 212 -24.57 -8.17 -16.04
N PHE A 213 -25.18 -7.07 -15.60
CA PHE A 213 -26.38 -7.08 -14.76
C PHE A 213 -27.68 -6.97 -15.56
N VAL A 214 -27.63 -6.32 -16.72
CA VAL A 214 -28.80 -6.09 -17.57
C VAL A 214 -29.04 -7.31 -18.46
N LEU A 215 -30.30 -7.74 -18.55
CA LEU A 215 -30.70 -8.82 -19.45
C LEU A 215 -30.90 -8.30 -20.87
N ASP A 216 -30.57 -9.13 -21.87
CA ASP A 216 -30.93 -8.83 -23.27
C ASP A 216 -32.46 -8.77 -23.39
N GLU A 217 -33.01 -7.87 -24.21
CA GLU A 217 -34.48 -7.69 -24.33
C GLU A 217 -35.22 -8.99 -24.66
N ASN A 218 -34.62 -9.86 -25.48
CA ASN A 218 -35.18 -11.15 -25.83
C ASN A 218 -35.35 -12.11 -24.63
N MET A 219 -34.53 -11.95 -23.58
CA MET A 219 -34.61 -12.76 -22.36
C MET A 219 -35.66 -12.22 -21.38
N LYS A 220 -35.92 -10.91 -21.40
CA LYS A 220 -36.92 -10.28 -20.52
C LYS A 220 -38.35 -10.66 -20.89
N ALA A 221 -38.61 -10.84 -22.19
CA ALA A 221 -39.95 -11.10 -22.71
C ALA A 221 -40.42 -12.54 -22.52
N GLN A 222 -39.52 -13.48 -22.20
CA GLN A 222 -39.84 -14.91 -22.13
C GLN A 222 -39.84 -15.41 -20.68
N PRO A 223 -40.80 -16.26 -20.30
CA PRO A 223 -40.76 -16.93 -18.99
C PRO A 223 -39.55 -17.87 -18.93
N ILE A 224 -39.00 -18.07 -17.73
CA ILE A 224 -37.74 -18.78 -17.47
C ILE A 224 -37.76 -20.19 -18.07
N GLU A 225 -38.91 -20.87 -18.06
CA GLU A 225 -39.11 -22.23 -18.55
C GLU A 225 -38.96 -22.35 -20.08
N LYS A 226 -39.05 -21.24 -20.82
CA LYS A 226 -38.94 -21.20 -22.28
C LYS A 226 -37.57 -20.74 -22.78
N LEU A 227 -36.66 -20.38 -21.87
CA LEU A 227 -35.31 -19.96 -22.24
C LEU A 227 -34.51 -21.15 -22.76
N ASP A 228 -33.80 -20.96 -23.87
CA ASP A 228 -32.79 -21.92 -24.32
C ASP A 228 -31.71 -22.10 -23.24
N GLN A 229 -31.06 -23.26 -23.21
CA GLN A 229 -30.02 -23.58 -22.23
C GLN A 229 -28.93 -22.50 -22.16
N LYS A 230 -28.48 -21.96 -23.29
CA LYS A 230 -27.49 -20.87 -23.32
C LYS A 230 -28.02 -19.57 -22.72
N GLN A 231 -29.30 -19.28 -22.94
CA GLN A 231 -29.94 -18.09 -22.38
C GLN A 231 -30.14 -18.26 -20.88
N LEU A 232 -30.54 -19.45 -20.42
CA LEU A 232 -30.68 -19.79 -19.01
C LEU A 232 -29.33 -19.71 -18.26
N GLU A 233 -28.24 -20.21 -18.85
CA GLU A 233 -26.89 -20.09 -18.29
C GLU A 233 -26.45 -18.62 -18.17
N LYS A 234 -26.65 -17.82 -19.22
CA LYS A 234 -26.34 -16.38 -19.20
C LYS A 234 -27.21 -15.63 -18.19
N TRP A 235 -28.51 -15.92 -18.14
CA TRP A 235 -29.45 -15.36 -17.17
C TRP A 235 -29.02 -15.66 -15.74
N THR A 236 -28.69 -16.93 -15.46
CA THR A 236 -28.22 -17.40 -14.14
C THR A 236 -26.91 -16.72 -13.76
N ALA A 237 -25.95 -16.62 -14.68
CA ALA A 237 -24.66 -15.97 -14.42
C ALA A 237 -24.82 -14.47 -14.13
N ASN A 238 -25.65 -13.76 -14.91
CA ASN A 238 -25.93 -12.35 -14.72
C ASN A 238 -26.64 -12.10 -13.38
N LEU A 239 -27.68 -12.88 -13.06
CA LEU A 239 -28.39 -12.80 -11.78
C LEU A 239 -27.45 -13.11 -10.61
N GLN A 240 -26.65 -14.17 -10.70
CA GLN A 240 -25.67 -14.54 -9.67
C GLN A 240 -24.68 -13.40 -9.42
N THR A 241 -24.18 -12.76 -10.48
CA THR A 241 -23.23 -11.65 -10.36
C THR A 241 -23.88 -10.43 -9.72
N ALA A 242 -25.11 -10.08 -10.12
CA ALA A 242 -25.87 -8.97 -9.55
C ALA A 242 -26.17 -9.18 -8.06
N VAL A 243 -26.71 -10.35 -7.69
CA VAL A 243 -27.02 -10.72 -6.30
C VAL A 243 -25.74 -10.75 -5.46
N LEU A 244 -24.66 -11.36 -5.98
CA LEU A 244 -23.39 -11.40 -5.27
C LEU A 244 -22.84 -10.01 -5.00
N PHE A 245 -22.87 -9.12 -6.00
CA PHE A 245 -22.37 -7.77 -5.84
C PHE A 245 -23.20 -6.97 -4.82
N ASN A 246 -24.53 -7.06 -4.87
CA ASN A 246 -25.41 -6.48 -3.85
C ASN A 246 -25.01 -6.95 -2.44
N ARG A 247 -24.90 -8.27 -2.23
CA ARG A 247 -24.56 -8.83 -0.91
C ARG A 247 -23.15 -8.42 -0.46
N ILE A 248 -22.17 -8.31 -1.37
CA ILE A 248 -20.85 -7.79 -1.03
C ILE A 248 -20.93 -6.33 -0.57
N CYS A 249 -21.70 -5.47 -1.25
CA CYS A 249 -21.85 -4.06 -0.87
C CYS A 249 -22.42 -3.93 0.56
N LEU A 250 -23.56 -4.56 0.82
CA LEU A 250 -24.21 -4.52 2.13
C LEU A 250 -23.36 -5.14 3.23
N PHE A 251 -22.67 -6.26 2.93
CA PHE A 251 -21.73 -6.88 3.86
C PHE A 251 -20.58 -5.95 4.20
N VAL A 252 -19.94 -5.32 3.20
CA VAL A 252 -18.82 -4.39 3.40
C VAL A 252 -19.27 -3.17 4.18
N ALA A 253 -20.42 -2.60 3.86
CA ALA A 253 -21.00 -1.48 4.60
C ALA A 253 -21.23 -1.83 6.09
N LYS A 254 -21.84 -3.00 6.39
CA LYS A 254 -22.00 -3.47 7.77
C LYS A 254 -20.66 -3.69 8.47
N LYS A 255 -19.65 -4.26 7.78
CA LYS A 255 -18.34 -4.50 8.38
C LYS A 255 -17.53 -3.23 8.58
N LEU A 256 -17.64 -2.24 7.71
CA LEU A 256 -17.08 -0.90 7.92
C LEU A 256 -17.70 -0.23 9.16
N LYS A 257 -19.03 -0.34 9.32
CA LYS A 257 -19.72 0.14 10.54
C LYS A 257 -19.24 -0.57 11.80
N ASN A 258 -19.04 -1.89 11.74
CA ASN A 258 -18.49 -2.64 12.88
C ASN A 258 -17.04 -2.25 13.17
N TYR A 259 -16.24 -1.97 12.14
CA TYR A 259 -14.86 -1.51 12.28
C TYR A 259 -14.80 -0.13 12.96
N GLN A 260 -15.65 0.81 12.56
CA GLN A 260 -15.83 2.11 13.21
C GLN A 260 -16.11 1.96 14.71
N ASN A 261 -17.05 1.09 15.07
CA ASN A 261 -17.46 0.85 16.46
C ASN A 261 -16.41 0.09 17.28
N SER A 262 -15.51 -0.65 16.63
CA SER A 262 -14.53 -1.50 17.32
C SER A 262 -13.37 -0.76 17.99
N GLY A 263 -13.17 0.53 17.67
CA GLY A 263 -12.03 1.31 18.18
C GLY A 263 -10.65 0.87 17.68
N LEU A 264 -10.56 -0.11 16.76
CA LEU A 264 -9.28 -0.61 16.22
C LEU A 264 -8.44 0.49 15.55
N ASN A 265 -9.05 1.57 15.10
CA ASN A 265 -8.35 2.75 14.58
C ASN A 265 -7.39 3.34 15.61
N ILE A 266 -7.77 3.35 16.89
CA ILE A 266 -6.95 3.85 18.01
C ILE A 266 -5.65 3.05 18.10
N ILE A 267 -5.74 1.72 18.02
CA ILE A 267 -4.57 0.84 18.09
C ILE A 267 -3.61 1.15 16.94
N SER A 268 -4.14 1.37 15.73
CA SER A 268 -3.30 1.75 14.58
C SER A 268 -2.61 3.10 14.78
N TYR A 269 -3.29 4.08 15.38
CA TYR A 269 -2.70 5.38 15.70
C TYR A 269 -1.63 5.30 16.79
N VAL A 270 -1.87 4.55 17.88
CA VAL A 270 -0.88 4.32 18.94
C VAL A 270 0.36 3.63 18.39
N LEU A 271 0.18 2.59 17.57
CA LEU A 271 1.30 1.89 16.94
C LEU A 271 2.10 2.83 16.00
N THR A 272 1.40 3.68 15.24
CA THR A 272 2.05 4.67 14.37
C THR A 272 2.86 5.69 15.16
N LEU A 273 2.34 6.15 16.30
CA LEU A 273 3.06 7.08 17.18
C LEU A 273 4.29 6.41 17.80
N LEU A 274 4.15 5.17 18.29
CA LEU A 274 5.27 4.40 18.84
C LEU A 274 6.39 4.22 17.80
N LEU A 275 6.02 3.92 16.55
CA LEU A 275 6.99 3.84 15.45
C LEU A 275 7.66 5.20 15.18
N LEU A 276 6.94 6.32 15.31
CA LEU A 276 7.51 7.66 15.14
C LEU A 276 8.47 8.02 16.28
N VAL A 277 8.18 7.61 17.52
CA VAL A 277 9.08 7.73 18.68
C VAL A 277 10.39 6.99 18.38
N ILE A 278 10.30 5.70 18.04
CA ILE A 278 11.47 4.87 17.72
C ILE A 278 12.27 5.48 16.57
N PHE A 279 11.59 5.92 15.51
CA PHE A 279 12.23 6.55 14.35
C PHE A 279 12.97 7.85 14.74
N THR A 280 12.37 8.66 15.60
CA THR A 280 12.96 9.92 16.08
C THR A 280 14.20 9.64 16.93
N THR A 281 14.10 8.74 17.90
CA THR A 281 15.23 8.32 18.74
C THR A 281 16.39 7.80 17.89
N ILE A 282 16.13 6.89 16.94
CA ILE A 282 17.18 6.35 16.07
C ILE A 282 17.78 7.48 15.21
N SER A 283 16.96 8.36 14.66
CA SER A 283 17.47 9.47 13.84
C SER A 283 18.41 10.39 14.63
N PHE A 284 18.02 10.80 15.84
CA PHE A 284 18.88 11.61 16.70
C PHE A 284 20.10 10.85 17.22
N THR A 285 19.98 9.54 17.44
CA THR A 285 21.14 8.67 17.74
C THR A 285 22.22 8.84 16.69
N PHE A 286 21.85 8.73 15.42
CA PHE A 286 22.80 8.84 14.32
C PHE A 286 23.25 10.27 14.03
N ILE A 287 22.39 11.27 14.24
CA ILE A 287 22.79 12.68 14.16
C ILE A 287 23.87 12.98 15.22
N ASN A 288 23.64 12.63 16.48
CA ASN A 288 24.58 12.85 17.58
C ASN A 288 25.87 12.03 17.38
N TYR A 289 25.76 10.77 16.97
CA TYR A 289 26.92 9.95 16.64
C TYR A 289 27.73 10.53 15.47
N GLY A 290 27.06 11.07 14.44
CA GLY A 290 27.71 11.75 13.32
C GLY A 290 28.45 13.01 13.76
N LEU A 291 27.85 13.81 14.65
CA LEU A 291 28.51 14.99 15.23
C LEU A 291 29.75 14.60 16.04
N TYR A 292 29.66 13.55 16.84
CA TYR A 292 30.80 13.00 17.57
C TYR A 292 31.91 12.56 16.61
N LYS A 293 31.57 11.84 15.53
CA LYS A 293 32.55 11.40 14.52
C LYS A 293 33.22 12.56 13.78
N ILE A 294 32.54 13.70 13.62
CA ILE A 294 33.13 14.91 13.06
C ILE A 294 34.15 15.52 14.03
N ASN A 295 33.79 15.66 15.30
CA ASN A 295 34.68 16.15 16.33
C ASN A 295 34.26 15.64 17.72
N ASN A 296 35.14 14.85 18.33
CA ASN A 296 34.89 14.26 19.65
C ASN A 296 34.67 15.32 20.74
N ASN A 297 35.27 16.51 20.61
CA ASN A 297 35.17 17.60 21.58
C ASN A 297 33.78 18.28 21.59
N PHE A 298 32.87 17.86 20.72
CA PHE A 298 31.50 18.36 20.74
C PHE A 298 30.67 17.83 21.93
N PHE A 299 31.16 16.76 22.56
CA PHE A 299 30.53 16.13 23.71
C PHE A 299 31.53 15.97 24.85
N ASP A 300 31.05 16.16 26.08
CA ASP A 300 31.76 15.74 27.29
C ASP A 300 31.40 14.29 27.55
N ILE A 301 32.40 13.41 27.56
CA ILE A 301 32.22 11.97 27.74
C ILE A 301 32.95 11.60 29.02
N SER A 302 32.18 11.34 30.08
CA SER A 302 32.73 11.00 31.39
C SER A 302 33.26 9.57 31.47
N ILE A 303 32.99 8.74 30.46
CA ILE A 303 33.44 7.34 30.39
C ILE A 303 34.85 7.30 29.77
N SER A 304 35.76 6.55 30.41
CA SER A 304 37.16 6.41 29.96
C SER A 304 37.34 5.69 28.61
N ASN A 305 36.30 5.02 28.11
CA ASN A 305 36.33 4.20 26.90
C ASN A 305 35.60 4.90 25.75
N THR A 306 35.95 4.53 24.51
CA THR A 306 35.24 5.05 23.32
C THR A 306 33.73 4.75 23.42
N PRO A 307 32.87 5.76 23.27
CA PRO A 307 31.44 5.57 23.44
C PRO A 307 30.89 4.63 22.37
N SER A 308 30.17 3.60 22.80
CA SER A 308 29.46 2.72 21.88
C SER A 308 28.26 3.45 21.28
N LEU A 309 27.83 3.03 20.08
CA LEU A 309 26.61 3.57 19.43
C LEU A 309 25.39 3.48 20.35
N PHE A 310 25.34 2.47 21.22
CA PHE A 310 24.24 2.29 22.16
C PHE A 310 24.16 3.43 23.19
N ILE A 311 25.28 4.03 23.59
CA ILE A 311 25.25 5.17 24.52
C ILE A 311 24.59 6.38 23.85
N PHE A 312 24.84 6.62 22.56
CA PHE A 312 24.11 7.65 21.79
C PHE A 312 22.62 7.34 21.65
N PHE A 313 22.25 6.05 21.54
CA PHE A 313 20.85 5.62 21.56
C PHE A 313 20.19 5.91 22.89
N TYR A 314 20.86 5.52 23.99
CA TYR A 314 20.41 5.78 25.34
C TYR A 314 20.30 7.29 25.63
N TYR A 315 21.28 8.08 25.19
CA TYR A 315 21.27 9.55 25.27
C TYR A 315 20.04 10.14 24.56
N SER A 316 19.83 9.79 23.29
CA SER A 316 18.71 10.33 22.48
C SER A 316 17.36 9.88 23.04
N PHE A 317 17.25 8.62 23.48
CA PHE A 317 16.05 8.11 24.12
C PHE A 317 15.69 8.87 25.40
N ASN A 318 16.68 9.12 26.28
CA ASN A 318 16.45 9.88 27.50
C ASN A 318 16.12 11.35 27.22
N ASN A 319 16.80 11.98 26.26
CA ASN A 319 16.50 13.36 25.87
C ASN A 319 15.06 13.51 25.35
N LEU A 320 14.58 12.54 24.56
CA LEU A 320 13.19 12.51 24.10
C LEU A 320 12.19 12.40 25.27
N LEU A 321 12.59 11.81 26.40
CA LEU A 321 11.82 11.74 27.64
C LEU A 321 12.06 12.93 28.58
N PHE A 322 12.74 13.98 28.10
CA PHE A 322 13.15 15.16 28.88
C PHE A 322 14.07 14.83 30.07
N ASN A 323 14.82 13.73 29.98
CA ASN A 323 15.82 13.33 30.96
C ASN A 323 17.24 13.54 30.41
N SER A 324 18.18 13.91 31.27
CA SER A 324 19.61 14.00 30.94
C SER A 324 20.37 12.83 31.55
N ILE A 325 21.44 12.41 30.88
CA ILE A 325 22.37 11.39 31.37
C ILE A 325 23.75 12.05 31.63
N GLN A 326 24.56 11.51 32.55
CA GLN A 326 25.87 12.09 32.89
C GLN A 326 26.99 11.60 31.98
N GLU A 327 26.74 10.52 31.25
CA GLU A 327 27.71 9.81 30.41
C GLU A 327 28.09 10.58 29.16
N ILE A 328 27.16 11.35 28.59
CA ILE A 328 27.35 12.19 27.41
C ILE A 328 26.61 13.51 27.61
N GLN A 329 27.32 14.63 27.52
CA GLN A 329 26.72 15.96 27.59
C GLN A 329 27.15 16.84 26.40
N PRO A 330 26.22 17.61 25.78
CA PRO A 330 26.56 18.51 24.68
C PRO A 330 27.29 19.77 25.19
N ILE A 331 28.53 20.00 24.76
CA ILE A 331 29.33 21.17 25.20
C ILE A 331 29.16 22.35 24.25
N VAL A 332 29.13 22.09 22.94
CA VAL A 332 29.20 23.13 21.91
C VAL A 332 27.80 23.58 21.45
N PRO A 333 27.64 24.82 20.94
CA PRO A 333 26.33 25.33 20.53
C PRO A 333 25.59 24.46 19.52
N ILE A 334 26.31 23.77 18.62
CA ILE A 334 25.67 22.92 17.60
C ILE A 334 25.06 21.65 18.19
N THR A 335 25.73 20.97 19.13
CA THR A 335 25.19 19.79 19.82
C THR A 335 24.10 20.18 20.81
N GLN A 336 24.21 21.35 21.44
CA GLN A 336 23.14 21.93 22.25
C GLN A 336 21.89 22.25 21.41
N THR A 337 22.08 22.78 20.20
CA THR A 337 20.97 23.02 19.26
C THR A 337 20.29 21.71 18.88
N VAL A 338 21.05 20.66 18.57
CA VAL A 338 20.50 19.32 18.28
C VAL A 338 19.73 18.76 19.47
N PHE A 339 20.26 18.91 20.68
CA PHE A 339 19.57 18.54 21.92
C PHE A 339 18.22 19.26 22.07
N MET A 340 18.19 20.59 21.93
CA MET A 340 16.97 21.38 22.00
C MET A 340 15.97 20.99 20.90
N LEU A 341 16.46 20.69 19.71
CA LEU A 341 15.64 20.34 18.55
C LEU A 341 15.00 18.95 18.74
N GLU A 342 15.70 18.00 19.36
CA GLU A 342 15.12 16.72 19.78
C GLU A 342 14.04 16.89 20.85
N SER A 343 14.28 17.69 21.89
CA SER A 343 13.25 17.99 22.90
C SER A 343 12.03 18.69 22.29
N PHE A 344 12.25 19.54 21.27
CA PHE A 344 11.16 20.17 20.52
C PHE A 344 10.33 19.16 19.71
N PHE A 345 10.97 18.15 19.09
CA PHE A 345 10.25 17.04 18.46
C PHE A 345 9.47 16.19 19.48
N ALA A 346 10.00 16.00 20.70
CA ALA A 346 9.26 15.34 21.78
C ALA A 346 7.96 16.08 22.12
N LEU A 347 7.99 17.42 22.19
CA LEU A 347 6.78 18.23 22.37
C LEU A 347 5.79 18.05 21.20
N PHE A 348 6.29 18.04 19.96
CA PHE A 348 5.45 17.76 18.79
C PHE A 348 4.79 16.38 18.84
N LEU A 349 5.47 15.35 19.35
CA LEU A 349 4.88 14.02 19.53
C LEU A 349 3.69 14.07 20.48
N ILE A 350 3.79 14.83 21.58
CA ILE A 350 2.68 15.03 22.52
C ILE A 350 1.51 15.73 21.81
N VAL A 351 1.78 16.78 21.04
CA VAL A 351 0.74 17.49 20.26
C VAL A 351 0.06 16.57 19.25
N ILE A 352 0.83 15.76 18.53
CA ILE A 352 0.31 14.75 17.58
C ILE A 352 -0.55 13.73 18.32
N PHE A 353 -0.10 13.23 19.47
CA PHE A 353 -0.83 12.26 20.28
C PHE A 353 -2.18 12.81 20.76
N VAL A 354 -2.17 14.00 21.36
CA VAL A 354 -3.40 14.67 21.82
C VAL A 354 -4.34 14.93 20.63
N SER A 355 -3.81 15.40 19.51
CA SER A 355 -4.61 15.65 18.29
C SER A 355 -5.25 14.36 17.75
N LEU A 356 -4.53 13.23 17.80
CA LEU A 356 -5.07 11.92 17.40
C LEU A 356 -6.20 11.47 18.34
N LEU A 357 -6.04 11.61 19.66
CA LEU A 357 -7.08 11.28 20.64
C LEU A 357 -8.35 12.12 20.44
N LEU A 358 -8.18 13.42 20.19
CA LEU A 358 -9.30 14.32 19.88
C LEU A 358 -9.96 13.97 18.53
N THR A 359 -9.16 13.61 17.52
CA THR A 359 -9.66 13.24 16.19
C THR A 359 -10.49 11.96 16.23
N VAL A 360 -10.08 10.95 17.00
CA VAL A 360 -10.86 9.72 17.19
C VAL A 360 -12.23 10.01 17.80
N LYS A 361 -12.29 10.95 18.75
CA LYS A 361 -13.56 11.38 19.37
C LYS A 361 -14.36 12.35 18.49
N SER A 362 -13.76 12.87 17.41
CA SER A 362 -14.39 13.86 16.56
C SER A 362 -15.51 13.24 15.72
N LYS A 363 -16.70 13.84 15.78
CA LYS A 363 -17.86 13.48 14.95
C LYS A 363 -17.51 13.48 13.47
N ARG A 364 -16.61 14.35 13.02
CA ARG A 364 -16.22 14.46 11.61
C ARG A 364 -15.73 13.14 11.01
N HIS A 365 -14.88 12.39 11.74
CA HIS A 365 -14.35 11.12 11.22
C HIS A 365 -15.47 10.07 11.12
N SER A 366 -16.38 10.05 12.10
CA SER A 366 -17.59 9.23 12.06
C SER A 366 -18.45 9.62 10.84
N ASP A 367 -18.75 10.90 10.67
CA ASP A 367 -19.61 11.40 9.60
C ASP A 367 -19.06 11.09 8.20
N GLU A 368 -17.74 11.19 8.01
CA GLU A 368 -17.09 10.82 6.75
C GLU A 368 -17.22 9.32 6.44
N LEU A 369 -17.02 8.47 7.46
CA LEU A 369 -17.17 7.03 7.32
C LEU A 369 -18.63 6.64 7.11
N ASP A 370 -19.56 7.26 7.84
CA ASP A 370 -21.00 7.07 7.71
C ASP A 370 -21.48 7.48 6.30
N LYS A 371 -20.94 8.56 5.73
CA LYS A 371 -21.19 8.94 4.32
C LYS A 371 -20.69 7.88 3.34
N THR A 372 -19.50 7.32 3.55
CA THR A 372 -18.98 6.23 2.70
C THR A 372 -19.82 4.97 2.83
N ILE A 373 -20.20 4.59 4.06
CA ILE A 373 -21.10 3.45 4.33
C ILE A 373 -22.45 3.68 3.65
N GLY A 374 -23.01 4.89 3.75
CA GLY A 374 -24.23 5.31 3.09
C GLY A 374 -24.16 5.11 1.58
N LYS A 375 -23.11 5.60 0.92
CA LYS A 375 -22.91 5.40 -0.52
C LYS A 375 -22.83 3.92 -0.90
N ILE A 376 -22.08 3.11 -0.15
CA ILE A 376 -21.97 1.66 -0.45
C ILE A 376 -23.33 0.95 -0.25
N ASN A 377 -24.12 1.35 0.75
CA ASN A 377 -25.48 0.85 0.94
C ASN A 377 -26.41 1.29 -0.20
N GLU A 378 -26.33 2.54 -0.65
CA GLU A 378 -27.10 3.05 -1.79
C GLU A 378 -26.78 2.27 -3.06
N GLU A 379 -25.51 1.94 -3.31
CA GLU A 379 -25.09 1.07 -4.42
C GLU A 379 -25.72 -0.34 -4.32
N GLY A 380 -25.69 -0.94 -3.12
CA GLY A 380 -26.35 -2.22 -2.86
C GLY A 380 -27.86 -2.16 -3.12
N ASN A 381 -28.55 -1.17 -2.56
CA ASN A 381 -29.99 -0.98 -2.68
C ASN A 381 -30.41 -0.65 -4.13
N SER A 382 -29.57 0.10 -4.86
CA SER A 382 -29.80 0.37 -6.29
C SER A 382 -29.76 -0.91 -7.11
N LEU A 383 -28.94 -1.88 -6.74
CA LEU A 383 -28.88 -3.18 -7.41
C LEU A 383 -30.05 -4.08 -7.04
N GLU A 384 -30.58 -4.00 -5.82
CA GLU A 384 -31.84 -4.65 -5.49
C GLU A 384 -32.99 -4.16 -6.37
N LYS A 385 -33.08 -2.84 -6.57
CA LYS A 385 -34.07 -2.25 -7.49
C LYS A 385 -33.85 -2.70 -8.94
N LEU A 386 -32.60 -2.79 -9.38
CA LEU A 386 -32.26 -3.31 -10.70
C LEU A 386 -32.66 -4.78 -10.84
N ILE A 387 -32.36 -5.63 -9.85
CA ILE A 387 -32.74 -7.04 -9.86
C ILE A 387 -34.26 -7.19 -9.93
N ALA A 388 -34.99 -6.42 -9.14
CA ALA A 388 -36.45 -6.40 -9.17
C ALA A 388 -37.00 -5.98 -10.54
N ALA A 389 -36.42 -4.95 -11.17
CA ALA A 389 -36.88 -4.44 -12.46
C ALA A 389 -36.50 -5.34 -13.65
N GLU A 390 -35.30 -5.93 -13.62
CA GLU A 390 -34.76 -6.74 -14.73
C GLU A 390 -35.24 -8.19 -14.68
N TYR A 391 -35.42 -8.74 -13.47
CA TYR A 391 -35.70 -10.17 -13.26
C TYR A 391 -37.08 -10.44 -12.68
N ASN A 392 -37.83 -9.42 -12.26
CA ASN A 392 -39.12 -9.55 -11.56
C ASN A 392 -39.03 -10.41 -10.28
N LEU A 393 -37.89 -10.38 -9.60
CA LEU A 393 -37.64 -11.11 -8.35
C LEU A 393 -37.21 -10.15 -7.26
N ASP A 394 -37.72 -10.35 -6.04
CA ASP A 394 -37.08 -9.77 -4.86
C ASP A 394 -35.75 -10.49 -4.56
N ILE A 395 -34.91 -9.89 -3.72
CA ILE A 395 -33.55 -10.41 -3.48
C ILE A 395 -33.55 -11.81 -2.85
N GLU A 396 -34.54 -12.12 -2.00
CA GLU A 396 -34.66 -13.44 -1.37
C GLU A 396 -35.17 -14.51 -2.36
N SER A 397 -36.11 -14.17 -3.25
CA SER A 397 -36.53 -15.09 -4.32
C SER A 397 -35.45 -15.27 -5.36
N ALA A 398 -34.67 -14.23 -5.68
CA ALA A 398 -33.50 -14.35 -6.55
C ALA A 398 -32.47 -15.35 -5.97
N ILE A 399 -32.21 -15.33 -4.67
CA ILE A 399 -31.31 -16.30 -4.02
C ILE A 399 -31.89 -17.72 -4.07
N ARG A 400 -33.18 -17.89 -3.79
CA ARG A 400 -33.87 -19.19 -3.88
C ARG A 400 -33.85 -19.75 -5.30
N GLU A 401 -34.02 -18.88 -6.29
CA GLU A 401 -34.01 -19.25 -7.70
C GLU A 401 -32.61 -19.67 -8.16
N LEU A 402 -31.57 -18.93 -7.75
CA LEU A 402 -30.18 -19.33 -8.00
C LEU A 402 -29.84 -20.69 -7.34
N ASP A 403 -30.38 -20.96 -6.15
CA ASP A 403 -30.22 -22.24 -5.45
C ASP A 403 -30.93 -23.39 -6.19
N ARG A 404 -32.16 -23.16 -6.67
CA ARG A 404 -32.91 -24.09 -7.52
C ARG A 404 -32.12 -24.45 -8.78
N LEU A 405 -31.47 -23.47 -9.39
CA LEU A 405 -30.62 -23.62 -10.57
C LEU A 405 -29.21 -24.14 -10.25
N LYS A 406 -28.90 -24.43 -8.98
CA LYS A 406 -27.60 -24.93 -8.50
C LYS A 406 -26.41 -24.05 -8.95
N ALA A 407 -26.61 -22.73 -8.93
CA ALA A 407 -25.57 -21.81 -9.37
C ALA A 407 -24.33 -21.87 -8.44
N GLY A 408 -23.13 -21.83 -9.02
CA GLY A 408 -21.89 -22.21 -8.34
C GLY A 408 -21.51 -21.34 -7.12
N LEU A 409 -22.00 -20.10 -7.01
CA LEU A 409 -21.66 -19.19 -5.91
C LEU A 409 -22.75 -19.03 -4.84
N VAL A 410 -23.84 -19.80 -4.93
CA VAL A 410 -25.00 -19.67 -4.02
C VAL A 410 -24.62 -19.87 -2.55
N ALA A 411 -23.80 -20.87 -2.23
CA ALA A 411 -23.35 -21.10 -0.86
C ALA A 411 -22.59 -19.90 -0.27
N PHE A 412 -21.81 -19.21 -1.10
CA PHE A 412 -21.11 -17.99 -0.69
C PHE A 412 -22.08 -16.81 -0.51
N ILE A 413 -23.06 -16.66 -1.40
CA ILE A 413 -24.13 -15.66 -1.28
C ILE A 413 -24.90 -15.85 0.03
N TYR A 414 -25.33 -17.07 0.36
CA TYR A 414 -25.98 -17.37 1.64
C TYR A 414 -25.09 -17.01 2.84
N LYS A 415 -23.79 -17.33 2.78
CA LYS A 415 -22.84 -16.97 3.83
C LYS A 415 -22.76 -15.45 4.02
N LEU A 416 -22.79 -14.67 2.93
CA LEU A 416 -22.82 -13.21 3.02
C LEU A 416 -24.15 -12.72 3.61
N SER A 417 -25.28 -13.21 3.12
CA SER A 417 -26.63 -12.85 3.61
C SER A 417 -26.78 -13.08 5.11
N LYS A 418 -26.33 -14.23 5.62
CA LYS A 418 -26.35 -14.56 7.06
C LYS A 418 -25.52 -13.58 7.92
N ASN A 419 -24.49 -12.96 7.35
CA ASN A 419 -23.64 -11.99 8.05
C ASN A 419 -24.18 -10.54 7.95
N ILE A 420 -25.14 -10.28 7.07
CA ILE A 420 -25.79 -8.98 6.88
C ILE A 420 -26.95 -8.81 7.85
N GLN A 421 -27.71 -9.87 8.11
CA GLN A 421 -28.59 -10.00 9.28
C GLN A 421 -27.75 -9.95 10.56
#